data_AF-A0A8H5LWI2-F1
#
_entry.id   AF-A0A8H5LWI2-F1
#
_cell.length_a   1.000
_cell.length_b   1.000
_cell.length_c   1.000
_cell.angle_alpha   90.00
_cell.angle_beta   90.00
_cell.angle_gamma   90.00
#
_symmetry.space_group_name_H-M   'P 1'
#
loop_
_entity.id
_entity.type
_entity.pdbx_description
1 polymer ?
#
loop_
_entity_poly.entity_id
_entity_poly.type
_entity_poly.pdbx_seq_one_letter_code
_entity_poly.pdbx_strand_id
1 'polypeptide(L)'
;MHYFVMAHDERDFEADGARWDHWDSYRIASDFKSSDIRRTVQISSKISFAANALVQIMQKSAEKGLIFCKNLVPLNNPDTTMNSSSIDDISNPTTLIPLSPLDLLFVSRLSGFTIGYVLQQGAFSPSSLEAAAIRVLNGWRLLAGWVEFTKNGSYIRVPLGNINLKDRLRFTLETLNVSLDVPDTTHGSAVFPRPSIEFFRDSSVPSNLPAYAETKWPLVSIRITEMTNCFCVGISVPHGVFDIFGFGQIMRGLNAELNGKEWTPPPLFTSNIMKDAFEEGLPSDVSSKEDTSVSTTPSTGPKLDHFPSKSDLVSAATQAFAHFKNTLVPLTSIELIKMFLHSAYERFYHGVETQTVFIDPRTLENMVREVKDEVQASGKGRWVSTNDVLMAWMLKIAHQDEHDNSHKVSAFLTISIRPVLREQLGNPLFDVYTHNSATLAGLPLLTKTEICSMSIADVAYLSRLTIDSVRKDTIFVRSLFPWTNSANQDVVNGKGGLRGVARRSNQSFWSFTSHSIADLEGINFGSDIAALWFWPLPNSFLAPDNGVVFNKFKGGYLVEAVGMRKSRWSKVVKEVERMNSI
;
A
#
# COMPACT_ATOMS: atom_id res chain seq x y z
N MET A 1 39.09 -17.83 -27.64
CA MET A 1 40.09 -17.90 -26.56
C MET A 1 39.60 -18.90 -25.53
N HIS A 2 40.29 -20.04 -25.47
CA HIS A 2 40.24 -21.17 -24.53
C HIS A 2 38.90 -21.68 -23.98
N TYR A 3 38.51 -22.84 -24.54
CA TYR A 3 37.61 -23.85 -24.00
C TYR A 3 38.27 -24.61 -22.83
N PHE A 4 37.47 -25.07 -21.87
CA PHE A 4 37.80 -26.21 -21.02
C PHE A 4 36.68 -27.25 -21.15
N VAL A 5 37.06 -28.41 -21.68
CA VAL A 5 36.29 -29.65 -21.73
C VAL A 5 36.93 -30.56 -20.69
N MET A 6 36.13 -31.14 -19.79
CA MET A 6 36.51 -32.37 -19.10
C MET A 6 35.41 -33.40 -19.33
N ALA A 7 35.80 -34.48 -19.99
CA ALA A 7 35.05 -35.71 -20.16
C ALA A 7 35.73 -36.79 -19.30
N HIS A 8 34.93 -37.55 -18.56
CA HIS A 8 35.20 -38.86 -17.94
C HIS A 8 33.92 -39.26 -17.21
N ASP A 9 33.48 -40.51 -17.10
CA ASP A 9 33.79 -41.82 -17.69
C ASP A 9 32.54 -42.64 -17.33
N GLU A 10 31.93 -43.35 -18.28
CA GLU A 10 30.80 -44.24 -17.99
C GLU A 10 31.35 -45.57 -17.50
N ARG A 11 30.90 -46.03 -16.32
CA ARG A 11 30.86 -47.45 -15.96
C ARG A 11 29.90 -47.72 -14.81
N ASP A 12 28.94 -48.60 -15.12
CA ASP A 12 28.20 -49.53 -14.27
C ASP A 12 27.48 -48.99 -13.02
N PHE A 13 26.15 -48.86 -13.11
CA PHE A 13 25.22 -49.37 -12.09
C PHE A 13 23.81 -49.51 -12.70
N GLU A 14 23.43 -50.75 -13.03
CA GLU A 14 22.04 -51.16 -13.14
C GLU A 14 21.46 -51.35 -11.73
N ALA A 15 20.35 -50.67 -11.40
CA ALA A 15 19.16 -51.23 -10.74
C ALA A 15 18.18 -50.12 -10.34
N ASP A 16 16.89 -50.44 -10.48
CA ASP A 16 15.71 -49.77 -9.92
C ASP A 16 15.16 -48.50 -10.61
N GLY A 17 14.49 -48.77 -11.74
CA GLY A 17 13.05 -48.55 -11.90
C GLY A 17 12.39 -47.34 -11.23
N ALA A 18 12.47 -46.17 -11.88
CA ALA A 18 11.44 -45.14 -11.78
C ALA A 18 11.38 -44.33 -13.09
N ARG A 19 10.28 -44.49 -13.83
CA ARG A 19 9.96 -43.75 -15.05
C ARG A 19 9.79 -42.26 -14.71
N TRP A 20 10.67 -41.41 -15.26
CA TRP A 20 10.49 -39.96 -15.30
C TRP A 20 10.29 -39.55 -16.77
N ASP A 21 9.04 -39.37 -17.17
CA ASP A 21 8.69 -38.74 -18.45
C ASP A 21 8.70 -37.22 -18.25
N HIS A 22 9.79 -36.55 -18.67
CA HIS A 22 9.79 -35.17 -19.20
C HIS A 22 11.22 -34.72 -19.55
N TRP A 23 11.66 -35.00 -20.77
CA TRP A 23 12.81 -34.35 -21.42
C TRP A 23 12.53 -34.17 -22.91
N ASP A 24 11.58 -33.29 -23.26
CA ASP A 24 11.28 -32.89 -24.64
C ASP A 24 11.49 -31.39 -24.86
N SER A 25 12.67 -30.87 -24.48
CA SER A 25 13.00 -29.45 -24.70
C SER A 25 14.41 -29.19 -25.21
N TYR A 26 15.07 -30.18 -25.82
CA TYR A 26 16.35 -29.99 -26.50
C TYR A 26 16.37 -30.65 -27.89
N ARG A 27 15.49 -30.20 -28.78
CA ARG A 27 15.63 -30.46 -30.22
C ARG A 27 14.99 -29.37 -31.09
N ILE A 28 15.44 -28.12 -30.91
CA ILE A 28 15.30 -27.09 -31.94
C ILE A 28 16.62 -26.33 -32.02
N ALA A 29 17.55 -26.85 -32.82
CA ALA A 29 18.77 -26.14 -33.18
C ALA A 29 19.24 -26.61 -34.56
N SER A 30 18.52 -26.21 -35.62
CA SER A 30 19.06 -26.28 -36.97
C SER A 30 18.58 -25.20 -37.94
N ASP A 31 17.87 -24.15 -37.51
CA ASP A 31 17.45 -23.06 -38.41
C ASP A 31 17.46 -21.66 -37.76
N PHE A 32 18.57 -21.27 -37.13
CA PHE A 32 18.75 -19.89 -36.66
C PHE A 32 19.35 -19.02 -37.78
N LYS A 33 18.58 -18.05 -38.27
CA LYS A 33 19.07 -17.01 -39.19
C LYS A 33 20.05 -16.09 -38.45
N SER A 34 21.06 -15.53 -39.14
CA SER A 34 22.09 -14.70 -38.50
C SER A 34 21.55 -13.44 -37.80
N SER A 35 20.34 -12.98 -38.16
CA SER A 35 19.60 -11.91 -37.48
C SER A 35 19.22 -12.28 -36.03
N ASP A 36 18.91 -13.54 -35.77
CA ASP A 36 18.48 -14.02 -34.46
C ASP A 36 19.68 -14.24 -33.52
N ILE A 37 20.85 -14.57 -34.07
CA ILE A 37 22.11 -14.63 -33.31
C ILE A 37 22.51 -13.22 -32.86
N ARG A 38 22.43 -12.20 -33.72
CA ARG A 38 22.72 -10.80 -33.32
C ARG A 38 21.77 -10.31 -32.24
N ARG A 39 20.47 -10.66 -32.33
CA ARG A 39 19.47 -10.34 -31.31
C ARG A 39 19.78 -11.03 -29.99
N THR A 40 20.14 -12.32 -30.03
CA THR A 40 20.53 -13.10 -28.83
C THR A 40 21.82 -12.56 -28.19
N VAL A 41 22.82 -12.15 -28.98
CA VAL A 41 24.07 -11.54 -28.47
C VAL A 41 23.81 -10.15 -27.87
N GLN A 42 22.96 -9.32 -28.49
CA GLN A 42 22.53 -8.04 -27.90
C GLN A 42 21.71 -8.21 -26.63
N ILE A 43 20.87 -9.25 -26.55
CA ILE A 43 20.12 -9.58 -25.34
C ILE A 43 21.08 -10.07 -24.26
N SER A 44 22.03 -10.95 -24.58
CA SER A 44 23.04 -11.45 -23.64
C SER A 44 23.94 -10.35 -23.10
N SER A 45 24.38 -9.39 -23.94
CA SER A 45 25.18 -8.25 -23.48
C SER A 45 24.37 -7.28 -22.61
N LYS A 46 23.10 -7.05 -22.93
CA LYS A 46 22.18 -6.27 -22.08
C LYS A 46 21.88 -6.97 -20.76
N ILE A 47 21.72 -8.30 -20.76
CA ILE A 47 21.54 -9.10 -19.55
C ILE A 47 22.80 -9.09 -18.70
N SER A 48 24.00 -9.24 -19.29
CA SER A 48 25.27 -9.19 -18.57
C SER A 48 25.55 -7.80 -18.00
N PHE A 49 25.26 -6.73 -18.75
CA PHE A 49 25.34 -5.36 -18.24
C PHE A 49 24.32 -5.11 -17.13
N ALA A 50 23.06 -5.53 -17.30
CA ALA A 50 22.03 -5.43 -16.28
C ALA A 50 22.36 -6.27 -15.05
N ALA A 51 22.95 -7.47 -15.21
CA ALA A 51 23.37 -8.33 -14.13
C ALA A 51 24.56 -7.72 -13.38
N ASN A 52 25.54 -7.14 -14.08
CA ASN A 52 26.66 -6.44 -13.44
C ASN A 52 26.20 -5.15 -12.74
N ALA A 53 25.31 -4.37 -13.37
CA ALA A 53 24.69 -3.21 -12.75
C ALA A 53 23.84 -3.62 -11.55
N LEU A 54 23.09 -4.73 -11.64
CA LEU A 54 22.31 -5.29 -10.54
C LEU A 54 23.24 -5.80 -9.44
N VAL A 55 24.37 -6.45 -9.76
CA VAL A 55 25.37 -6.88 -8.78
C VAL A 55 26.00 -5.66 -8.12
N GLN A 56 26.32 -4.59 -8.83
CA GLN A 56 26.84 -3.36 -8.23
C GLN A 56 25.78 -2.60 -7.41
N ILE A 57 24.52 -2.57 -7.88
CA ILE A 57 23.39 -2.01 -7.13
C ILE A 57 23.13 -2.87 -5.90
N MET A 58 23.17 -4.20 -6.01
CA MET A 58 23.03 -5.14 -4.91
C MET A 58 24.22 -5.06 -3.98
N GLN A 59 25.45 -4.83 -4.44
CA GLN A 59 26.62 -4.62 -3.59
C GLN A 59 26.51 -3.29 -2.86
N LYS A 60 26.20 -2.18 -3.54
CA LYS A 60 25.95 -0.88 -2.88
C LYS A 60 24.72 -0.90 -1.96
N SER A 61 23.67 -1.61 -2.36
CA SER A 61 22.44 -1.77 -1.57
C SER A 61 22.58 -2.81 -0.47
N ALA A 62 23.49 -3.77 -0.58
CA ALA A 62 23.87 -4.71 0.46
C ALA A 62 24.98 -4.13 1.35
N GLU A 63 25.75 -3.14 0.92
CA GLU A 63 26.62 -2.36 1.80
C GLU A 63 25.76 -1.41 2.63
N LYS A 64 24.87 -0.64 1.99
CA LYS A 64 23.84 0.16 2.68
C LYS A 64 22.85 -0.73 3.44
N GLY A 65 22.56 -1.92 2.92
CA GLY A 65 21.64 -2.91 3.44
C GLY A 65 22.21 -3.77 4.55
N LEU A 66 23.53 -4.06 4.55
CA LEU A 66 24.24 -4.64 5.68
C LEU A 66 24.43 -3.59 6.76
N ILE A 67 24.64 -2.32 6.42
CA ILE A 67 24.58 -1.23 7.41
C ILE A 67 23.16 -1.17 8.00
N PHE A 68 22.12 -1.24 7.15
CA PHE A 68 20.71 -1.29 7.57
C PHE A 68 20.35 -2.54 8.39
N CYS A 69 20.87 -3.72 8.03
CA CYS A 69 20.65 -4.99 8.73
C CYS A 69 21.55 -5.15 9.96
N LYS A 70 22.73 -4.52 10.02
CA LYS A 70 23.57 -4.42 11.22
C LYS A 70 23.00 -3.39 12.21
N ASN A 71 22.30 -2.38 11.72
CA ASN A 71 21.50 -1.45 12.53
C ASN A 71 20.13 -2.03 12.93
N LEU A 72 19.79 -3.26 12.50
CA LEU A 72 18.81 -4.10 13.20
C LEU A 72 19.48 -4.63 14.46
N VAL A 73 19.81 -3.73 15.38
CA VAL A 73 20.18 -4.13 16.73
C VAL A 73 18.98 -4.89 17.27
N PRO A 74 19.12 -6.12 17.80
CA PRO A 74 18.06 -6.69 18.62
C PRO A 74 17.74 -5.63 19.69
N LEU A 75 16.46 -5.40 20.01
CA LEU A 75 15.99 -4.44 21.03
C LEU A 75 16.54 -4.70 22.46
N ASN A 76 17.60 -5.50 22.60
CA ASN A 76 18.19 -6.03 23.81
C ASN A 76 19.63 -5.53 24.10
N ASN A 77 20.12 -4.42 23.52
CA ASN A 77 21.38 -3.84 23.97
C ASN A 77 21.15 -2.60 24.87
N PRO A 78 21.06 -2.77 26.20
CA PRO A 78 20.69 -1.70 27.13
C PRO A 78 21.76 -0.62 27.37
N ASP A 79 22.98 -0.74 26.82
CA ASP A 79 24.13 0.08 27.23
C ASP A 79 24.53 1.20 26.26
N THR A 80 23.67 1.58 25.31
CA THR A 80 23.96 2.74 24.43
C THR A 80 23.42 4.02 25.06
N THR A 81 24.14 4.58 26.04
CA THR A 81 23.86 5.91 26.57
C THR A 81 24.16 6.96 25.49
N MET A 82 23.12 7.43 24.79
CA MET A 82 23.25 8.58 23.89
C MET A 82 23.42 9.87 24.71
N ASN A 83 24.46 10.64 24.39
CA ASN A 83 24.68 11.99 24.91
C ASN A 83 23.50 12.90 24.53
N SER A 84 22.65 13.22 25.49
CA SER A 84 21.48 14.09 25.32
C SER A 84 21.89 15.57 25.33
N SER A 85 22.25 16.12 24.18
CA SER A 85 22.38 17.58 24.02
C SER A 85 21.01 18.22 23.74
N SER A 86 20.24 18.46 24.80
CA SER A 86 19.42 19.65 25.04
C SER A 86 18.77 19.51 26.42
N ILE A 87 19.30 20.25 27.39
CA ILE A 87 18.92 20.21 28.81
C ILE A 87 17.49 20.77 29.05
N ASP A 88 16.84 21.32 28.01
CA ASP A 88 15.54 22.00 28.16
C ASP A 88 14.30 21.07 28.04
N ASP A 89 14.42 19.82 27.56
CA ASP A 89 13.24 18.96 27.34
C ASP A 89 12.82 18.12 28.57
N ILE A 90 13.58 18.18 29.68
CA ILE A 90 13.32 17.36 30.89
C ILE A 90 12.19 17.94 31.76
N SER A 91 11.86 19.23 31.61
CA SER A 91 10.86 19.89 32.48
C SER A 91 9.43 19.84 31.95
N ASN A 92 9.22 19.57 30.66
CA ASN A 92 7.87 19.58 30.09
C ASN A 92 7.12 18.28 30.40
N PRO A 93 5.88 18.35 30.95
CA PRO A 93 5.08 17.15 31.16
C PRO A 93 4.80 16.48 29.81
N THR A 94 4.92 15.15 29.78
CA THR A 94 4.61 14.34 28.59
C THR A 94 3.64 13.23 28.96
N THR A 95 2.90 12.73 27.97
CA THR A 95 2.12 11.50 28.08
C THR A 95 2.56 10.50 27.01
N LEU A 96 2.35 9.21 27.27
CA LEU A 96 2.63 8.14 26.33
C LEU A 96 1.32 7.61 25.77
N ILE A 97 1.17 7.70 24.45
CA ILE A 97 0.02 7.16 23.72
C ILE A 97 0.43 5.83 23.11
N PRO A 98 -0.10 4.69 23.59
CA PRO A 98 0.30 3.36 23.09
C PRO A 98 -0.10 3.15 21.62
N LEU A 99 0.82 2.62 20.81
CA LEU A 99 0.52 2.14 19.45
C LEU A 99 -0.20 0.78 19.50
N SER A 100 -1.18 0.57 18.63
CA SER A 100 -1.95 -0.67 18.57
C SER A 100 -1.18 -1.78 17.84
N PRO A 101 -1.61 -3.05 17.96
CA PRO A 101 -1.06 -4.13 17.16
C PRO A 101 -1.17 -3.90 15.64
N LEU A 102 -2.19 -3.17 15.19
CA LEU A 102 -2.37 -2.77 13.78
C LEU A 102 -1.40 -1.66 13.38
N ASP A 103 -1.10 -0.73 14.29
CA ASP A 103 -0.03 0.27 14.13
C ASP A 103 1.35 -0.33 14.14
N LEU A 104 1.48 -1.61 14.51
CA LEU A 104 2.73 -2.38 14.45
C LEU A 104 2.71 -3.41 13.32
N LEU A 105 1.53 -3.68 12.76
CA LEU A 105 1.38 -4.54 11.61
C LEU A 105 2.03 -3.83 10.42
N PHE A 106 3.01 -4.49 9.80
CA PHE A 106 3.87 -3.98 8.72
C PHE A 106 4.95 -2.95 9.14
N VAL A 107 5.08 -2.64 10.44
CA VAL A 107 5.73 -1.41 10.91
C VAL A 107 7.23 -1.49 11.18
N SER A 108 7.78 -2.70 11.29
CA SER A 108 9.22 -2.81 11.37
C SER A 108 9.93 -2.26 10.11
N ARG A 109 9.21 -2.01 8.99
CA ARG A 109 9.76 -1.34 7.78
C ARG A 109 8.82 -0.46 6.94
N LEU A 110 7.51 -0.37 7.21
CA LEU A 110 6.69 0.59 6.45
C LEU A 110 7.15 2.02 6.75
N SER A 111 7.38 2.76 5.67
CA SER A 111 7.81 4.14 5.71
C SER A 111 6.70 5.07 6.15
N GLY A 112 7.06 6.30 6.49
CA GLY A 112 6.09 7.38 6.30
C GLY A 112 5.65 7.43 4.84
N PHE A 113 4.37 7.66 4.59
CA PHE A 113 3.87 7.94 3.24
C PHE A 113 3.81 9.44 3.01
N THR A 114 3.71 9.84 1.75
CA THR A 114 3.58 11.24 1.34
C THR A 114 2.37 11.40 0.43
N ILE A 115 1.51 12.37 0.70
CA ILE A 115 0.54 12.87 -0.27
C ILE A 115 1.09 14.17 -0.84
N GLY A 116 1.19 14.23 -2.17
CA GLY A 116 1.65 15.42 -2.88
C GLY A 116 0.52 16.08 -3.66
N TYR A 117 0.48 17.40 -3.62
CA TYR A 117 -0.45 18.27 -4.32
C TYR A 117 0.33 19.15 -5.28
N VAL A 118 -0.14 19.28 -6.51
CA VAL A 118 0.35 20.29 -7.46
C VAL A 118 -0.68 21.40 -7.51
N LEU A 119 -0.28 22.59 -7.08
CA LEU A 119 -1.11 23.78 -7.04
C LEU A 119 -0.76 24.66 -8.23
N GLN A 120 -1.77 25.18 -8.92
CA GLN A 120 -1.54 26.21 -9.93
C GLN A 120 -0.91 27.46 -9.29
N GLN A 121 -0.21 28.27 -10.09
CA GLN A 121 0.18 29.60 -9.62
C GLN A 121 -1.07 30.41 -9.25
N GLY A 122 -1.04 31.05 -8.10
CA GLY A 122 -2.21 31.71 -7.54
C GLY A 122 -1.93 32.28 -6.16
N ALA A 123 -2.96 32.42 -5.33
CA ALA A 123 -2.85 33.03 -4.00
C ALA A 123 -2.27 32.09 -2.92
N PHE A 124 -1.64 30.97 -3.31
CA PHE A 124 -0.99 30.07 -2.36
C PHE A 124 0.15 30.77 -1.63
N SER A 125 0.20 30.60 -0.30
CA SER A 125 1.21 31.20 0.57
C SER A 125 1.88 30.12 1.44
N PRO A 126 3.18 29.80 1.20
CA PRO A 126 3.93 28.86 2.02
C PRO A 126 3.91 29.18 3.52
N SER A 127 4.09 30.46 3.88
CA SER A 127 4.08 30.91 5.28
C SER A 127 2.71 30.76 5.94
N SER A 128 1.62 30.91 5.18
CA SER A 128 0.27 30.68 5.69
C SER A 128 0.04 29.20 6.00
N LEU A 129 0.55 28.29 5.16
CA LEU A 129 0.49 26.84 5.41
C LEU A 129 1.33 26.44 6.63
N GLU A 130 2.55 26.97 6.78
CA GLU A 130 3.38 26.73 7.97
C GLU A 130 2.66 27.19 9.24
N ALA A 131 2.12 28.41 9.24
CA ALA A 131 1.40 28.96 10.38
C ALA A 131 0.14 28.14 10.72
N ALA A 132 -0.61 27.70 9.71
CA ALA A 132 -1.76 26.82 9.89
C ALA A 132 -1.34 25.47 10.49
N ALA A 133 -0.28 24.85 9.98
CA ALA A 133 0.25 23.60 10.54
C ALA A 133 0.65 23.75 12.01
N ILE A 134 1.33 24.84 12.38
CA ILE A 134 1.67 25.13 13.78
C ILE A 134 0.40 25.23 14.66
N ARG A 135 -0.66 25.89 14.19
CA ARG A 135 -1.94 25.96 14.92
C ARG A 135 -2.61 24.59 15.04
N VAL A 136 -2.56 23.77 13.99
CA VAL A 136 -3.02 22.37 14.04
C VAL A 136 -2.27 21.57 15.10
N LEU A 137 -0.94 21.65 15.16
CA LEU A 137 -0.14 20.97 16.19
C LEU A 137 -0.43 21.50 17.61
N ASN A 138 -0.75 22.79 17.73
CA ASN A 138 -1.14 23.39 19.01
C ASN A 138 -2.49 22.83 19.50
N GLY A 139 -3.49 22.80 18.62
CA GLY A 139 -4.84 22.29 18.93
C GLY A 139 -4.89 20.78 19.08
N TRP A 140 -4.09 20.04 18.30
CA TRP A 140 -4.02 18.59 18.32
C TRP A 140 -2.62 18.11 18.69
N ARG A 141 -2.35 18.10 20.00
CA ARG A 141 -1.02 17.82 20.56
C ARG A 141 -0.42 16.47 20.19
N LEU A 142 -1.22 15.49 19.76
CA LEU A 142 -0.72 14.22 19.22
C LEU A 142 0.31 14.44 18.13
N LEU A 143 0.03 15.36 17.20
CA LEU A 143 0.88 15.65 16.04
C LEU A 143 2.21 16.30 16.40
N ALA A 144 2.30 16.93 17.59
CA ALA A 144 3.54 17.48 18.12
C ALA A 144 4.41 16.41 18.81
N GLY A 145 3.95 15.16 18.87
CA GLY A 145 4.67 14.04 19.46
C GLY A 145 5.73 13.44 18.53
N TRP A 146 6.31 12.34 18.98
CA TRP A 146 7.21 11.49 18.21
C TRP A 146 7.06 10.04 18.66
N VAL A 147 7.49 9.11 17.81
CA VAL A 147 7.45 7.68 18.13
C VAL A 147 8.53 7.34 19.15
N GLU A 148 8.22 6.47 20.10
CA GLU A 148 9.19 5.96 21.07
C GLU A 148 9.02 4.46 21.26
N PHE A 149 10.13 3.74 21.19
CA PHE A 149 10.18 2.32 21.55
C PHE A 149 10.83 2.16 22.91
N THR A 150 10.13 1.46 23.80
CA THR A 150 10.57 1.18 25.16
C THR A 150 10.52 -0.33 25.41
N LYS A 151 11.08 -0.78 26.54
CA LYS A 151 10.94 -2.18 26.99
C LYS A 151 9.48 -2.59 27.21
N ASN A 152 8.60 -1.62 27.46
CA ASN A 152 7.18 -1.85 27.75
C ASN A 152 6.29 -1.73 26.51
N GLY A 153 6.86 -1.55 25.32
CA GLY A 153 6.11 -1.45 24.07
C GLY A 153 6.44 -0.21 23.24
N SER A 154 5.58 0.06 22.27
CA SER A 154 5.71 1.16 21.31
C SER A 154 4.68 2.23 21.58
N TYR A 155 5.12 3.48 21.63
CA TYR A 155 4.31 4.62 22.04
C TYR A 155 4.53 5.81 21.12
N ILE A 156 3.65 6.78 21.22
CA ILE A 156 3.91 8.16 20.82
C ILE A 156 4.10 8.96 22.10
N ARG A 157 5.26 9.58 22.28
CA ARG A 157 5.43 10.56 23.35
C ARG A 157 4.83 11.89 22.91
N VAL A 158 3.84 12.35 23.65
CA VAL A 158 3.10 13.58 23.38
C VAL A 158 3.45 14.63 24.45
N PRO A 159 4.01 15.79 24.06
CA PRO A 159 4.26 16.88 24.99
C PRO A 159 2.97 17.60 25.38
N LEU A 160 2.79 17.84 26.68
CA LEU A 160 1.64 18.53 27.27
C LEU A 160 1.95 19.97 27.70
N GLY A 161 3.23 20.33 27.81
CA GLY A 161 3.68 21.65 28.25
C GLY A 161 3.75 22.71 27.15
N ASN A 162 4.30 23.87 27.52
CA ASN A 162 4.64 24.91 26.55
C ASN A 162 5.88 24.48 25.77
N ILE A 163 5.68 24.13 24.50
CA ILE A 163 6.75 23.68 23.61
C ILE A 163 6.88 24.61 22.41
N ASN A 164 8.09 24.76 21.90
CA ASN A 164 8.32 25.38 20.60
C ASN A 164 7.78 24.46 19.51
N LEU A 165 6.59 24.77 19.00
CA LEU A 165 5.91 23.96 17.99
C LEU A 165 6.64 23.92 16.65
N LYS A 166 7.53 24.89 16.37
CA LYS A 166 8.37 24.86 15.16
C LYS A 166 9.34 23.69 15.17
N ASP A 167 9.82 23.29 16.33
CA ASP A 167 10.74 22.14 16.46
C ASP A 167 10.00 20.81 16.35
N ARG A 168 8.66 20.83 16.42
CA ARG A 168 7.78 19.67 16.27
C ARG A 168 7.09 19.59 14.91
N LEU A 169 7.50 20.43 13.95
CA LEU A 169 7.07 20.41 12.56
C LEU A 169 8.32 20.45 11.67
N ARG A 170 8.50 19.48 10.79
CA ARG A 170 9.51 19.63 9.72
C ARG A 170 8.88 20.38 8.56
N PHE A 171 9.19 21.67 8.41
CA PHE A 171 8.77 22.48 7.27
C PHE A 171 9.97 22.83 6.39
N THR A 172 9.93 22.52 5.09
CA THR A 172 10.97 22.91 4.14
C THR A 172 10.39 23.57 2.89
N LEU A 173 11.08 24.60 2.41
CA LEU A 173 10.74 25.35 1.19
C LEU A 173 11.97 25.40 0.29
N GLU A 174 11.79 25.07 -0.98
CA GLU A 174 12.83 25.11 -2.00
C GLU A 174 12.26 25.71 -3.29
N THR A 175 13.02 26.59 -3.95
CA THR A 175 12.63 27.16 -5.25
C THR A 175 13.51 26.54 -6.33
N LEU A 176 12.88 25.95 -7.35
CA LEU A 176 13.53 25.33 -8.50
C LEU A 176 13.16 26.08 -9.78
N ASN A 177 14.17 26.42 -10.59
CA ASN A 177 13.95 27.01 -11.91
C ASN A 177 13.66 25.93 -12.97
N VAL A 178 12.63 25.13 -12.72
CA VAL A 178 12.16 24.04 -13.59
C VAL A 178 10.63 24.07 -13.61
N SER A 179 10.03 23.79 -14.75
CA SER A 179 8.58 23.61 -14.89
C SER A 179 8.18 22.16 -14.69
N LEU A 180 7.04 21.91 -14.04
CA LEU A 180 6.41 20.59 -14.03
C LEU A 180 5.40 20.47 -15.16
N ASP A 181 5.31 19.30 -15.79
CA ASP A 181 4.21 18.98 -16.69
C ASP A 181 2.93 18.76 -15.85
N VAL A 182 2.07 19.78 -15.82
CA VAL A 182 0.86 19.78 -15.00
C VAL A 182 -0.27 19.13 -15.81
N PRO A 183 -0.89 18.03 -15.31
CA PRO A 183 -1.94 17.36 -16.05
C PRO A 183 -3.13 18.28 -16.34
N ASP A 184 -3.55 18.32 -17.61
CA ASP A 184 -4.80 18.94 -18.00
C ASP A 184 -5.95 17.98 -17.76
N THR A 185 -6.79 18.32 -16.78
CA THR A 185 -7.97 17.54 -16.37
C THR A 185 -9.27 18.16 -16.88
N THR A 186 -9.19 19.17 -17.76
CA THR A 186 -10.37 19.90 -18.26
C THR A 186 -10.96 19.29 -19.54
N HIS A 187 -10.20 18.46 -20.25
CA HIS A 187 -10.57 17.93 -21.57
C HIS A 187 -10.96 16.43 -21.57
N GLY A 188 -11.46 15.92 -20.45
CA GLY A 188 -11.91 14.53 -20.31
C GLY A 188 -10.93 13.66 -19.54
N SER A 189 -11.03 12.35 -19.75
CA SER A 189 -10.18 11.37 -19.09
C SER A 189 -8.76 11.40 -19.67
N ALA A 190 -7.72 11.23 -18.85
CA ALA A 190 -6.33 11.38 -19.29
C ALA A 190 -5.40 10.42 -18.54
N VAL A 191 -4.28 10.05 -19.18
CA VAL A 191 -3.19 9.29 -18.54
C VAL A 191 -1.95 10.15 -18.51
N PHE A 192 -1.31 10.26 -17.34
CA PHE A 192 -0.11 11.07 -17.17
C PHE A 192 0.90 10.41 -16.23
N PRO A 193 2.20 10.68 -16.40
CA PRO A 193 3.23 10.12 -15.52
C PRO A 193 3.13 10.69 -14.11
N ARG A 194 3.58 9.91 -13.12
CA ARG A 194 3.74 10.42 -11.76
C ARG A 194 5.03 11.26 -11.65
N PRO A 195 4.97 12.49 -11.10
CA PRO A 195 6.16 13.31 -10.82
C PRO A 195 7.18 12.63 -9.89
N SER A 196 8.40 13.19 -9.83
CA SER A 196 9.42 12.75 -8.85
C SER A 196 8.96 13.06 -7.43
N ILE A 197 9.16 12.10 -6.52
CA ILE A 197 8.85 12.29 -5.09
C ILE A 197 9.70 13.40 -4.45
N GLU A 198 10.86 13.73 -5.01
CA GLU A 198 11.79 14.74 -4.49
C GLU A 198 11.18 16.16 -4.49
N PHE A 199 10.16 16.40 -5.32
CA PHE A 199 9.40 17.66 -5.31
C PHE A 199 8.38 17.74 -4.16
N PHE A 200 8.11 16.62 -3.48
CA PHE A 200 7.07 16.51 -2.44
C PHE A 200 7.62 16.03 -1.11
N ARG A 201 8.81 15.39 -1.10
CA ARG A 201 9.37 14.81 0.11
C ARG A 201 10.83 15.22 0.28
N ASP A 202 11.12 15.78 1.44
CA ASP A 202 12.48 16.10 1.83
C ASP A 202 13.25 14.80 2.08
N SER A 203 14.50 14.73 1.61
CA SER A 203 15.32 13.52 1.72
C SER A 203 15.64 13.14 3.18
N SER A 204 15.53 14.10 4.11
CA SER A 204 15.70 13.86 5.54
C SER A 204 14.52 13.14 6.21
N VAL A 205 13.33 13.12 5.59
CA VAL A 205 12.15 12.48 6.19
C VAL A 205 12.38 10.97 6.34
N PRO A 206 12.36 10.43 7.57
CA PRO A 206 12.69 9.03 7.80
C PRO A 206 11.83 8.07 6.98
N SER A 207 12.45 6.98 6.54
CA SER A 207 11.85 6.00 5.64
C SER A 207 11.22 4.81 6.36
N ASN A 208 11.17 4.78 7.69
CA ASN A 208 10.58 3.71 8.49
C ASN A 208 10.36 4.17 9.94
N LEU A 209 9.45 3.51 10.66
CA LEU A 209 9.09 3.90 12.03
C LEU A 209 10.26 3.86 13.04
N PRO A 210 11.17 2.86 13.02
CA PRO A 210 12.37 2.90 13.85
C PRO A 210 13.21 4.16 13.66
N ALA A 211 13.41 4.62 12.43
CA ALA A 211 14.15 5.85 12.17
C ALA A 211 13.40 7.10 12.67
N TYR A 212 12.06 7.12 12.63
CA TYR A 212 11.28 8.18 13.32
C TYR A 212 11.55 8.16 14.82
N ALA A 213 11.59 6.98 15.45
CA ALA A 213 11.81 6.85 16.89
C ALA A 213 13.23 7.24 17.31
N GLU A 214 14.25 6.75 16.60
CA GLU A 214 15.67 7.01 16.86
C GLU A 214 15.99 8.50 16.78
N THR A 215 15.46 9.18 15.78
CA THR A 215 15.71 10.62 15.56
C THR A 215 14.71 11.52 16.27
N LYS A 216 13.76 10.95 17.02
CA LYS A 216 12.61 11.66 17.61
C LYS A 216 11.92 12.59 16.58
N TRP A 217 11.79 12.10 15.36
CA TRP A 217 11.33 12.89 14.23
C TRP A 217 9.87 13.34 14.41
N PRO A 218 9.53 14.59 14.03
CA PRO A 218 8.15 15.07 13.99
C PRO A 218 7.20 14.14 13.24
N LEU A 219 5.99 13.92 13.77
CA LEU A 219 5.01 13.08 13.08
C LEU A 219 4.50 13.70 11.75
N VAL A 220 4.64 15.02 11.58
CA VAL A 220 4.24 15.73 10.37
C VAL A 220 5.45 16.41 9.74
N SER A 221 5.65 16.15 8.45
CA SER A 221 6.64 16.85 7.63
C SER A 221 5.97 17.45 6.40
N ILE A 222 6.16 18.74 6.16
CA ILE A 222 5.64 19.47 5.00
C ILE A 222 6.83 19.97 4.18
N ARG A 223 6.83 19.65 2.90
CA ARG A 223 7.76 20.19 1.92
C ARG A 223 7.01 20.96 0.87
N ILE A 224 7.53 22.12 0.51
CA ILE A 224 7.07 22.92 -0.61
C ILE A 224 8.22 23.08 -1.58
N THR A 225 7.95 22.77 -2.84
CA THR A 225 8.84 23.08 -3.95
C THR A 225 8.15 24.06 -4.88
N GLU A 226 8.62 25.30 -4.89
CA GLU A 226 8.20 26.34 -5.83
C GLU A 226 8.87 26.10 -7.18
N MET A 227 8.06 26.01 -8.23
CA MET A 227 8.48 25.78 -9.60
C MET A 227 8.09 26.96 -10.48
N THR A 228 8.61 27.03 -11.70
CA THR A 228 8.35 28.18 -12.60
C THR A 228 6.90 28.34 -13.00
N ASN A 229 6.07 27.28 -12.88
CA ASN A 229 4.66 27.27 -13.29
C ASN A 229 3.68 26.74 -12.23
N CYS A 230 4.16 26.26 -11.07
CA CYS A 230 3.30 25.68 -10.03
C CYS A 230 3.98 25.63 -8.66
N PHE A 231 3.25 25.21 -7.63
CA PHE A 231 3.81 24.77 -6.35
C PHE A 231 3.56 23.28 -6.16
N CYS A 232 4.60 22.52 -5.79
CA CYS A 232 4.46 21.16 -5.30
C CYS A 232 4.43 21.19 -3.77
N VAL A 233 3.35 20.72 -3.16
CA VAL A 233 3.20 20.64 -1.70
C VAL A 233 3.10 19.17 -1.32
N GLY A 234 4.07 18.65 -0.57
CA GLY A 234 4.00 17.29 -0.04
C GLY A 234 3.91 17.25 1.47
N ILE A 235 3.01 16.43 1.96
CA ILE A 235 2.75 16.23 3.39
C ILE A 235 3.02 14.77 3.71
N SER A 236 3.96 14.53 4.62
CA SER A 236 4.42 13.19 4.99
C SER A 236 4.13 12.89 6.45
N VAL A 237 3.67 11.66 6.71
CA VAL A 237 3.38 11.15 8.05
C VAL A 237 3.85 9.70 8.19
N PRO A 238 4.22 9.22 9.39
CA PRO A 238 4.58 7.82 9.60
C PRO A 238 3.35 6.91 9.43
N HIS A 239 3.38 5.99 8.47
CA HIS A 239 2.26 5.07 8.21
C HIS A 239 2.00 4.14 9.41
N GLY A 240 3.03 3.84 10.21
CA GLY A 240 2.86 3.09 11.45
C GLY A 240 2.14 3.86 12.57
N VAL A 241 1.77 5.11 12.34
CA VAL A 241 0.92 5.88 13.25
C VAL A 241 -0.42 6.19 12.61
N PHE A 242 -0.43 6.58 11.33
CA PHE A 242 -1.65 7.01 10.64
C PHE A 242 -1.93 6.10 9.45
N ASP A 243 -3.18 5.71 9.28
CA ASP A 243 -3.68 5.30 7.96
C ASP A 243 -4.19 6.54 7.19
N ILE A 244 -4.77 6.31 6.01
CA ILE A 244 -5.27 7.42 5.20
C ILE A 244 -6.42 8.18 5.87
N PHE A 245 -7.23 7.52 6.71
CA PHE A 245 -8.30 8.20 7.44
C PHE A 245 -7.72 9.18 8.47
N GLY A 246 -6.71 8.73 9.23
CA GLY A 246 -5.96 9.58 10.16
C GLY A 246 -5.32 10.78 9.45
N PHE A 247 -4.73 10.54 8.27
CA PHE A 247 -4.21 11.63 7.44
C PHE A 247 -5.30 12.60 6.98
N GLY A 248 -6.49 12.11 6.61
CA GLY A 248 -7.65 12.95 6.29
C GLY A 248 -8.06 13.87 7.45
N GLN A 249 -7.91 13.43 8.70
CA GLN A 249 -8.14 14.30 9.87
C GLN A 249 -7.11 15.43 9.96
N ILE A 250 -5.84 15.15 9.65
CA ILE A 250 -4.78 16.18 9.55
C ILE A 250 -5.14 17.20 8.46
N MET A 251 -5.57 16.72 7.28
CA MET A 251 -5.97 17.60 6.18
C MET A 251 -7.17 18.48 6.53
N ARG A 252 -8.18 17.95 7.24
CA ARG A 252 -9.31 18.74 7.72
C ARG A 252 -8.89 19.82 8.70
N GLY A 253 -7.99 19.51 9.65
CA GLY A 253 -7.42 20.50 10.56
C GLY A 253 -6.66 21.60 9.82
N LEU A 254 -5.80 21.23 8.86
CA LEU A 254 -5.07 22.19 8.03
C LEU A 254 -6.01 23.07 7.21
N ASN A 255 -7.02 22.49 6.59
CA ASN A 255 -8.03 23.23 5.83
C ASN A 255 -8.77 24.24 6.71
N ALA A 256 -9.17 23.82 7.92
CA ALA A 256 -9.86 24.69 8.85
C ALA A 256 -8.98 25.86 9.29
N GLU A 257 -7.74 25.60 9.70
CA GLU A 257 -6.79 26.62 10.12
C GLU A 257 -6.36 27.58 9.00
N LEU A 258 -6.22 27.10 7.76
CA LEU A 258 -5.91 27.92 6.60
C LEU A 258 -7.05 28.89 6.26
N ASN A 259 -8.29 28.44 6.45
CA ASN A 259 -9.48 29.16 6.00
C ASN A 259 -10.26 29.81 7.16
N GLY A 260 -9.69 29.86 8.36
CA GLY A 260 -10.32 30.46 9.54
C GLY A 260 -11.63 29.78 9.94
N LYS A 261 -11.78 28.48 9.68
CA LYS A 261 -12.97 27.70 10.04
C LYS A 261 -12.75 27.06 11.40
N GLU A 262 -13.82 26.93 12.17
CA GLU A 262 -13.80 26.12 13.38
C GLU A 262 -13.63 24.64 13.04
N TRP A 263 -12.91 23.93 13.89
CA TRP A 263 -12.77 22.48 13.83
C TRP A 263 -12.46 21.93 15.22
N THR A 264 -12.76 20.65 15.43
CA THR A 264 -12.48 19.97 16.70
C THR A 264 -11.38 18.93 16.45
N PRO A 265 -10.24 19.03 17.15
CA PRO A 265 -9.19 18.03 17.03
C PRO A 265 -9.68 16.69 17.58
N PRO A 266 -9.25 15.55 16.98
CA PRO A 266 -9.50 14.25 17.57
C PRO A 266 -8.98 14.17 19.01
N PRO A 267 -9.71 13.50 19.92
CA PRO A 267 -9.30 13.40 21.31
C PRO A 267 -7.97 12.65 21.45
N LEU A 268 -7.19 12.99 22.48
CA LEU A 268 -6.01 12.22 22.87
C LEU A 268 -6.44 10.97 23.64
N PHE A 269 -6.33 9.81 23.00
CA PHE A 269 -6.63 8.53 23.63
C PHE A 269 -5.43 8.09 24.48
N THR A 270 -5.46 8.32 25.79
CA THR A 270 -4.39 7.86 26.70
C THR A 270 -4.39 6.35 26.89
N SER A 271 -5.51 5.68 26.63
CA SER A 271 -5.57 4.22 26.45
C SER A 271 -5.59 3.88 24.96
N ASN A 272 -5.19 2.65 24.64
CA ASN A 272 -5.29 2.17 23.28
C ASN A 272 -6.70 1.63 23.07
N ILE A 273 -7.66 2.46 22.66
CA ILE A 273 -9.06 2.02 22.50
C ILE A 273 -9.22 0.85 21.51
N MET A 274 -8.26 0.68 20.59
CA MET A 274 -8.19 -0.47 19.68
C MET A 274 -7.77 -1.74 20.42
N LYS A 275 -6.80 -1.66 21.32
CA LYS A 275 -6.40 -2.74 22.21
C LYS A 275 -7.52 -3.07 23.21
N ASP A 276 -8.14 -2.06 23.81
CA ASP A 276 -9.25 -2.22 24.76
C ASP A 276 -10.41 -2.97 24.07
N ALA A 277 -10.77 -2.54 22.85
CA ALA A 277 -11.72 -3.23 21.97
C ALA A 277 -11.37 -4.70 21.66
N PHE A 278 -10.09 -5.07 21.72
CA PHE A 278 -9.65 -6.45 21.51
C PHE A 278 -9.64 -7.27 22.80
N GLU A 279 -9.27 -6.65 23.92
CA GLU A 279 -9.17 -7.29 25.23
C GLU A 279 -10.55 -7.51 25.86
N GLU A 280 -11.48 -6.58 25.69
CA GLU A 280 -12.88 -6.73 26.15
C GLU A 280 -13.59 -7.88 25.41
N GLY A 281 -13.08 -8.26 24.24
CA GLY A 281 -13.64 -9.32 23.41
C GLY A 281 -14.93 -8.88 22.73
N LEU A 282 -15.03 -9.12 21.42
CA LEU A 282 -16.33 -8.99 20.75
C LEU A 282 -17.29 -10.04 21.34
N PRO A 283 -18.53 -9.68 21.73
CA PRO A 283 -19.45 -10.56 22.46
C PRO A 283 -19.49 -11.99 21.90
N SER A 284 -19.18 -12.97 22.73
CA SER A 284 -18.98 -14.37 22.34
C SER A 284 -20.29 -15.15 22.10
N ASP A 285 -21.40 -14.47 21.80
CA ASP A 285 -22.76 -15.03 21.64
C ASP A 285 -22.91 -16.12 20.56
N VAL A 286 -21.82 -16.51 19.89
CA VAL A 286 -21.76 -17.69 19.04
C VAL A 286 -21.00 -18.79 19.78
N SER A 287 -21.67 -19.50 20.68
CA SER A 287 -21.18 -20.76 21.25
C SER A 287 -21.25 -21.91 20.23
N SER A 288 -20.83 -21.70 18.98
CA SER A 288 -20.68 -22.80 18.03
C SER A 288 -19.39 -23.55 18.41
N LYS A 289 -19.56 -24.73 19.01
CA LYS A 289 -18.57 -25.80 18.91
C LYS A 289 -18.51 -26.21 17.44
N GLU A 290 -17.86 -25.40 16.60
CA GLU A 290 -17.58 -25.76 15.22
C GLU A 290 -16.20 -26.40 15.15
N ASP A 291 -16.19 -27.67 14.71
CA ASP A 291 -15.01 -28.46 14.46
C ASP A 291 -14.06 -27.71 13.51
N THR A 292 -12.88 -27.32 14.01
CA THR A 292 -11.85 -26.56 13.27
C THR A 292 -11.15 -27.34 12.15
N SER A 293 -11.69 -28.47 11.70
CA SER A 293 -11.18 -29.24 10.55
C SER A 293 -11.71 -28.70 9.21
N VAL A 294 -11.60 -27.39 8.98
CA VAL A 294 -11.88 -26.83 7.66
C VAL A 294 -10.77 -27.27 6.70
N SER A 295 -11.10 -28.19 5.79
CA SER A 295 -10.20 -28.62 4.71
C SER A 295 -9.75 -27.40 3.90
N THR A 296 -8.44 -27.19 3.82
CA THR A 296 -7.81 -26.09 3.09
C THR A 296 -7.72 -26.31 1.58
N THR A 297 -8.39 -27.33 1.04
CA THR A 297 -8.46 -27.53 -0.41
C THR A 297 -9.14 -26.34 -1.08
N PRO A 298 -8.50 -25.66 -2.05
CA PRO A 298 -9.10 -24.52 -2.75
C PRO A 298 -10.35 -24.98 -3.47
N SER A 299 -11.52 -24.56 -2.99
CA SER A 299 -12.80 -24.74 -3.68
C SER A 299 -12.69 -24.14 -5.08
N THR A 300 -13.27 -24.82 -6.09
CA THR A 300 -13.64 -24.16 -7.34
C THR A 300 -14.48 -22.94 -6.99
N GLY A 301 -14.25 -21.81 -7.67
CA GLY A 301 -14.77 -20.49 -7.26
C GLY A 301 -16.29 -20.48 -6.98
N PRO A 302 -16.78 -19.56 -6.14
CA PRO A 302 -18.19 -19.50 -5.78
C PRO A 302 -19.05 -19.34 -7.04
N LYS A 303 -20.09 -20.18 -7.19
CA LYS A 303 -21.14 -19.95 -8.19
C LYS A 303 -21.85 -18.64 -7.83
N LEU A 304 -21.78 -17.66 -8.73
CA LEU A 304 -22.30 -16.30 -8.54
C LEU A 304 -23.82 -16.18 -8.68
N ASP A 305 -24.53 -17.30 -8.84
CA ASP A 305 -25.93 -17.34 -9.26
C ASP A 305 -26.93 -17.07 -8.12
N HIS A 306 -26.49 -17.07 -6.86
CA HIS A 306 -27.37 -16.92 -5.70
C HIS A 306 -26.79 -15.95 -4.66
N PHE A 307 -27.68 -15.30 -3.90
CA PHE A 307 -27.27 -14.50 -2.75
C PHE A 307 -26.59 -15.37 -1.70
N PRO A 308 -25.43 -14.93 -1.16
CA PRO A 308 -24.79 -15.67 -0.09
C PRO A 308 -25.67 -15.61 1.16
N SER A 309 -26.04 -16.79 1.66
CA SER A 309 -26.62 -16.99 2.99
C SER A 309 -25.64 -16.52 4.08
N LYS A 310 -26.10 -16.41 5.33
CA LYS A 310 -25.22 -16.09 6.46
C LYS A 310 -24.05 -17.09 6.57
N SER A 311 -24.31 -18.38 6.36
CA SER A 311 -23.27 -19.42 6.33
C SER A 311 -22.28 -19.24 5.18
N ASP A 312 -22.72 -18.76 4.02
CA ASP A 312 -21.82 -18.46 2.91
C ASP A 312 -20.89 -17.29 3.24
N LEU A 313 -21.41 -16.27 3.94
CA LEU A 313 -20.60 -15.14 4.42
C LEU A 313 -19.56 -15.59 5.47
N VAL A 314 -19.93 -16.48 6.40
CA VAL A 314 -19.01 -17.05 7.40
C VAL A 314 -17.90 -17.86 6.73
N SER A 315 -18.26 -18.72 5.77
CA SER A 315 -17.30 -19.49 4.97
C SER A 315 -16.37 -18.57 4.18
N ALA A 316 -16.92 -17.54 3.53
CA ALA A 316 -16.15 -16.54 2.79
C ALA A 316 -15.21 -15.73 3.71
N ALA A 317 -15.65 -15.34 4.91
CA ALA A 317 -14.83 -14.63 5.88
C ALA A 317 -13.65 -15.50 6.36
N THR A 318 -13.92 -16.77 6.65
CA THR A 318 -12.91 -17.76 7.05
C THR A 318 -11.88 -17.99 5.95
N GLN A 319 -12.35 -18.16 4.70
CA GLN A 319 -11.48 -18.31 3.53
C GLN A 319 -10.66 -17.04 3.26
N ALA A 320 -11.28 -15.85 3.36
CA ALA A 320 -10.59 -14.57 3.20
C ALA A 320 -9.47 -14.41 4.25
N PHE A 321 -9.73 -14.79 5.50
CA PHE A 321 -8.72 -14.74 6.55
C PHE A 321 -7.60 -15.77 6.34
N ALA A 322 -7.93 -17.00 5.93
CA ALA A 322 -6.93 -18.00 5.57
C ALA A 322 -6.05 -17.52 4.40
N HIS A 323 -6.66 -16.94 3.36
CA HIS A 323 -5.95 -16.37 2.22
C HIS A 323 -5.05 -15.20 2.63
N PHE A 324 -5.54 -14.31 3.49
CA PHE A 324 -4.76 -13.22 4.09
C PHE A 324 -3.52 -13.76 4.82
N LYS A 325 -3.67 -14.74 5.71
CA LYS A 325 -2.54 -15.37 6.42
C LYS A 325 -1.54 -16.03 5.47
N ASN A 326 -2.03 -16.74 4.47
CA ASN A 326 -1.21 -17.45 3.48
C ASN A 326 -0.48 -16.50 2.52
N THR A 327 -1.00 -15.29 2.38
CA THR A 327 -0.38 -14.23 1.57
C THR A 327 0.67 -13.48 2.38
N LEU A 328 0.47 -13.28 3.67
CA LEU A 328 1.41 -12.58 4.54
C LEU A 328 2.43 -13.53 5.19
N VAL A 329 3.54 -13.73 4.48
CA VAL A 329 4.64 -14.60 4.90
C VAL A 329 5.74 -13.80 5.61
N PRO A 330 6.45 -14.39 6.58
CA PRO A 330 7.66 -13.78 7.13
C PRO A 330 8.70 -13.56 6.03
N LEU A 331 9.11 -12.31 5.85
CA LEU A 331 10.19 -11.85 4.98
C LEU A 331 11.52 -12.11 5.67
N THR A 332 11.97 -13.36 5.57
CA THR A 332 13.35 -13.73 5.88
C THR A 332 14.31 -12.98 4.93
N SER A 333 15.61 -12.98 5.24
CA SER A 333 16.62 -12.39 4.35
C SER A 333 16.57 -12.97 2.94
N ILE A 334 16.25 -14.27 2.80
CA ILE A 334 16.09 -14.94 1.51
C ILE A 334 14.87 -14.42 0.76
N GLU A 335 13.72 -14.28 1.43
CA GLU A 335 12.50 -13.75 0.81
C GLU A 335 12.65 -12.27 0.41
N LEU A 336 13.40 -11.48 1.19
CA LEU A 336 13.75 -10.11 0.81
C LEU A 336 14.61 -10.06 -0.46
N ILE A 337 15.60 -10.95 -0.60
CA ILE A 337 16.41 -11.05 -1.82
C ILE A 337 15.53 -11.45 -3.00
N LYS A 338 14.68 -12.47 -2.85
CA LYS A 338 13.73 -12.87 -3.91
C LYS A 338 12.82 -11.72 -4.32
N MET A 339 12.28 -10.98 -3.36
CA MET A 339 11.44 -9.81 -3.62
C MET A 339 12.21 -8.71 -4.37
N PHE A 340 13.45 -8.43 -4.00
CA PHE A 340 14.30 -7.45 -4.68
C PHE A 340 14.61 -7.89 -6.12
N LEU A 341 15.05 -9.13 -6.31
CA LEU A 341 15.36 -9.68 -7.63
C LEU A 341 14.13 -9.69 -8.55
N HIS A 342 12.96 -10.07 -8.01
CA HIS A 342 11.73 -10.04 -8.79
C HIS A 342 11.31 -8.61 -9.14
N SER A 343 11.38 -7.66 -8.20
CA SER A 343 11.07 -6.25 -8.48
C SER A 343 12.04 -5.65 -9.52
N ALA A 344 13.32 -6.02 -9.45
CA ALA A 344 14.30 -5.65 -10.46
C ALA A 344 13.96 -6.24 -11.83
N TYR A 345 13.62 -7.53 -11.88
CA TYR A 345 13.19 -8.21 -13.10
C TYR A 345 11.98 -7.53 -13.71
N GLU A 346 10.91 -7.32 -12.94
CA GLU A 346 9.70 -6.63 -13.39
C GLU A 346 10.01 -5.22 -13.91
N ARG A 347 10.82 -4.45 -13.19
CA ARG A 347 11.17 -3.07 -13.58
C ARG A 347 12.02 -2.99 -14.84
N PHE A 348 13.10 -3.76 -14.92
CA PHE A 348 14.04 -3.65 -16.03
C PHE A 348 13.63 -4.47 -17.26
N TYR A 349 12.99 -5.63 -17.06
CA TYR A 349 12.58 -6.50 -18.16
C TYR A 349 11.19 -6.16 -18.68
N HIS A 350 10.21 -5.98 -17.79
CA HIS A 350 8.83 -5.66 -18.17
C HIS A 350 8.53 -4.17 -18.24
N GLY A 351 9.52 -3.31 -17.95
CA GLY A 351 9.36 -1.86 -18.02
C GLY A 351 8.27 -1.36 -17.08
N VAL A 352 8.26 -1.86 -15.83
CA VAL A 352 7.30 -1.40 -14.83
C VAL A 352 7.44 0.10 -14.58
N GLU A 353 6.33 0.81 -14.71
CA GLU A 353 6.22 2.25 -14.57
C GLU A 353 5.03 2.64 -13.68
N THR A 354 5.09 3.84 -13.12
CA THR A 354 3.97 4.42 -12.36
C THR A 354 3.36 5.55 -13.16
N GLN A 355 2.07 5.42 -13.47
CA GLN A 355 1.28 6.45 -14.11
C GLN A 355 -0.04 6.62 -13.34
N THR A 356 -0.76 7.66 -13.69
CA THR A 356 -2.06 8.00 -13.11
C THR A 356 -3.06 8.20 -14.22
N VAL A 357 -4.25 7.66 -14.02
CA VAL A 357 -5.40 7.92 -14.88
C VAL A 357 -6.32 8.89 -14.17
N PHE A 358 -6.64 10.01 -14.78
CA PHE A 358 -7.81 10.78 -14.42
C PHE A 358 -9.01 10.26 -15.22
N ILE A 359 -10.07 9.87 -14.53
CA ILE A 359 -11.35 9.51 -15.13
C ILE A 359 -12.30 10.66 -14.85
N ASP A 360 -12.77 11.31 -15.91
CA ASP A 360 -13.64 12.48 -15.78
C ASP A 360 -15.02 12.10 -15.20
N PRO A 361 -15.74 13.06 -14.59
CA PRO A 361 -17.00 12.78 -13.91
C PRO A 361 -18.05 12.11 -14.80
N ARG A 362 -18.17 12.54 -16.06
CA ARG A 362 -19.21 12.04 -16.98
C ARG A 362 -18.94 10.58 -17.36
N THR A 363 -17.70 10.28 -17.75
CA THR A 363 -17.26 8.91 -18.05
C THR A 363 -17.46 8.00 -16.85
N LEU A 364 -17.07 8.47 -15.67
CA LEU A 364 -17.22 7.71 -14.44
C LEU A 364 -18.68 7.42 -14.09
N GLU A 365 -19.55 8.43 -14.16
CA GLU A 365 -20.98 8.28 -13.90
C GLU A 365 -21.63 7.27 -14.83
N ASN A 366 -21.28 7.31 -16.13
CA ASN A 366 -21.76 6.35 -17.12
C ASN A 366 -21.32 4.93 -16.78
N MET A 367 -20.01 4.72 -16.56
CA MET A 367 -19.46 3.41 -16.20
C MET A 367 -20.08 2.85 -14.91
N VAL A 368 -20.25 3.68 -13.89
CA VAL A 368 -20.85 3.25 -12.61
C VAL A 368 -22.33 2.91 -12.79
N ARG A 369 -23.06 3.69 -13.58
CA ARG A 369 -24.48 3.44 -13.88
C ARG A 369 -24.65 2.12 -14.63
N GLU A 370 -23.93 1.91 -15.72
CA GLU A 370 -23.98 0.67 -16.51
C GLU A 370 -23.71 -0.56 -15.64
N VAL A 371 -22.66 -0.51 -14.82
CA VAL A 371 -22.33 -1.63 -13.93
C VAL A 371 -23.43 -1.86 -12.87
N LYS A 372 -24.00 -0.81 -12.30
CA LYS A 372 -25.10 -0.96 -11.34
C LYS A 372 -26.35 -1.54 -12.00
N ASP A 373 -26.68 -1.10 -13.21
CA ASP A 373 -27.82 -1.60 -13.97
C ASP A 373 -27.64 -3.10 -14.29
N GLU A 374 -26.44 -3.54 -14.66
CA GLU A 374 -26.13 -4.96 -14.89
C GLU A 374 -26.20 -5.81 -13.61
N VAL A 375 -25.66 -5.31 -12.48
CA VAL A 375 -25.79 -5.98 -11.17
C VAL A 375 -27.27 -6.10 -10.76
N GLN A 376 -28.08 -5.09 -11.02
CA GLN A 376 -29.51 -5.12 -10.74
C GLN A 376 -30.25 -6.11 -11.64
N ALA A 377 -29.98 -6.09 -12.95
CA ALA A 377 -30.61 -6.97 -13.93
C ALA A 377 -30.29 -8.46 -13.70
N SER A 378 -29.11 -8.77 -13.17
CA SER A 378 -28.71 -10.13 -12.80
C SER A 378 -29.37 -10.65 -11.51
N GLY A 379 -30.26 -9.87 -10.88
CA GLY A 379 -30.97 -10.28 -9.67
C GLY A 379 -30.09 -10.35 -8.43
N LYS A 380 -28.84 -9.86 -8.50
CA LYS A 380 -27.86 -9.90 -7.40
C LYS A 380 -28.14 -8.92 -6.27
N GLY A 381 -29.14 -8.03 -6.45
CA GLY A 381 -29.81 -7.10 -5.50
C GLY A 381 -28.99 -6.41 -4.40
N ARG A 382 -27.65 -6.45 -4.45
CA ARG A 382 -26.76 -5.60 -3.68
C ARG A 382 -26.30 -4.44 -4.55
N TRP A 383 -26.04 -3.34 -3.87
CA TRP A 383 -25.37 -2.20 -4.46
C TRP A 383 -23.87 -2.48 -4.60
N VAL A 384 -23.25 -1.93 -5.65
CA VAL A 384 -21.80 -1.82 -5.79
C VAL A 384 -21.40 -0.35 -5.68
N SER A 385 -20.22 -0.08 -5.10
CA SER A 385 -19.67 1.26 -4.98
C SER A 385 -18.87 1.66 -6.22
N THR A 386 -18.63 2.96 -6.38
CA THR A 386 -17.69 3.47 -7.39
C THR A 386 -16.29 2.84 -7.27
N ASN A 387 -15.80 2.61 -6.04
CA ASN A 387 -14.50 1.95 -5.85
C ASN A 387 -14.51 0.49 -6.29
N ASP A 388 -15.64 -0.21 -6.14
CA ASP A 388 -15.79 -1.61 -6.58
C ASP A 388 -15.70 -1.66 -8.11
N VAL A 389 -16.36 -0.71 -8.77
CA VAL A 389 -16.35 -0.54 -10.24
C VAL A 389 -14.95 -0.20 -10.74
N LEU A 390 -14.27 0.77 -10.13
CA LEU A 390 -12.92 1.19 -10.53
C LEU A 390 -11.89 0.07 -10.35
N MET A 391 -11.99 -0.72 -9.27
CA MET A 391 -11.14 -1.89 -9.07
C MET A 391 -11.39 -2.93 -10.17
N ALA A 392 -12.66 -3.27 -10.41
CA ALA A 392 -13.03 -4.22 -11.44
C ALA A 392 -12.56 -3.80 -12.84
N TRP A 393 -12.79 -2.54 -13.20
CA TRP A 393 -12.32 -1.92 -14.43
C TRP A 393 -10.80 -2.06 -14.57
N MET A 394 -10.04 -1.58 -13.59
CA MET A 394 -8.57 -1.60 -13.65
C MET A 394 -8.02 -3.02 -13.75
N LEU A 395 -8.54 -3.94 -12.93
CA LEU A 395 -8.11 -5.34 -12.92
C LEU A 395 -8.39 -6.01 -14.27
N LYS A 396 -9.57 -5.78 -14.85
CA LYS A 396 -9.93 -6.36 -16.15
C LYS A 396 -9.08 -5.82 -17.30
N ILE A 397 -8.92 -4.51 -17.40
CA ILE A 397 -8.18 -3.90 -18.53
C ILE A 397 -6.70 -4.25 -18.49
N ALA A 398 -6.12 -4.28 -17.28
CA ALA A 398 -4.75 -4.70 -17.10
C ALA A 398 -4.50 -6.16 -17.54
N HIS A 399 -5.54 -6.98 -17.62
CA HIS A 399 -5.47 -8.38 -18.03
C HIS A 399 -6.16 -8.68 -19.36
N GLN A 400 -6.69 -7.69 -20.10
CA GLN A 400 -7.63 -7.87 -21.23
C GLN A 400 -7.21 -8.89 -22.32
N ASP A 401 -5.92 -9.14 -22.50
CA ASP A 401 -5.39 -10.13 -23.47
C ASP A 401 -4.51 -11.22 -22.82
N GLU A 402 -4.47 -11.28 -21.49
CA GLU A 402 -3.67 -12.27 -20.76
C GLU A 402 -4.51 -13.54 -20.52
N HIS A 403 -4.61 -14.42 -21.52
CA HIS A 403 -5.32 -15.69 -21.39
C HIS A 403 -4.40 -16.80 -20.85
N ASP A 404 -4.36 -16.93 -19.52
CA ASP A 404 -3.57 -17.96 -18.84
C ASP A 404 -4.36 -18.59 -17.70
N ASN A 405 -4.69 -19.88 -17.85
CA ASN A 405 -5.41 -20.68 -16.85
C ASN A 405 -4.51 -21.17 -15.70
N SER A 406 -3.20 -21.19 -15.91
CA SER A 406 -2.22 -21.66 -14.92
C SER A 406 -1.81 -20.55 -13.96
N HIS A 407 -1.86 -19.30 -14.42
CA HIS A 407 -1.42 -18.14 -13.64
C HIS A 407 -2.58 -17.52 -12.86
N LYS A 408 -2.42 -17.47 -11.53
CA LYS A 408 -3.41 -16.94 -10.60
C LYS A 408 -3.22 -15.45 -10.35
N VAL A 409 -4.28 -14.78 -9.94
CA VAL A 409 -4.32 -13.36 -9.61
C VAL A 409 -4.88 -13.23 -8.20
N SER A 410 -4.06 -12.68 -7.32
CA SER A 410 -4.41 -12.34 -5.94
C SER A 410 -4.71 -10.85 -5.87
N ALA A 411 -5.98 -10.47 -5.78
CA ALA A 411 -6.37 -9.07 -5.62
C ALA A 411 -6.80 -8.81 -4.18
N PHE A 412 -6.19 -7.82 -3.53
CA PHE A 412 -6.49 -7.41 -2.16
C PHE A 412 -7.04 -6.00 -2.11
N LEU A 413 -8.03 -5.80 -1.26
CA LEU A 413 -8.66 -4.52 -0.97
C LEU A 413 -8.22 -4.08 0.43
N THR A 414 -7.73 -2.85 0.57
CA THR A 414 -7.54 -2.22 1.87
C THR A 414 -8.88 -1.70 2.38
N ILE A 415 -9.34 -2.22 3.52
CA ILE A 415 -10.66 -1.95 4.08
C ILE A 415 -10.49 -1.35 5.47
N SER A 416 -11.13 -0.20 5.71
CA SER A 416 -11.25 0.29 7.09
C SER A 416 -12.25 -0.56 7.87
N ILE A 417 -11.82 -0.98 9.07
CA ILE A 417 -12.62 -1.74 10.03
C ILE A 417 -13.29 -0.85 11.09
N ARG A 418 -13.05 0.47 11.07
CA ARG A 418 -13.72 1.44 11.98
C ARG A 418 -15.24 1.28 12.02
N PRO A 419 -15.97 1.17 10.89
CA PRO A 419 -17.43 1.02 10.94
C PRO A 419 -17.86 -0.25 11.68
N VAL A 420 -17.10 -1.34 11.51
CA VAL A 420 -17.36 -2.63 12.17
C VAL A 420 -17.14 -2.51 13.67
N LEU A 421 -16.00 -1.92 14.07
CA LEU A 421 -15.67 -1.74 15.49
C LEU A 421 -16.68 -0.81 16.18
N ARG A 422 -17.09 0.28 15.52
CA ARG A 422 -18.14 1.18 16.02
C ARG A 422 -19.45 0.45 16.24
N GLU A 423 -19.94 -0.27 15.23
CA GLU A 423 -21.24 -0.93 15.26
C GLU A 423 -21.26 -2.09 16.26
N GLN A 424 -20.22 -2.91 16.26
CA GLN A 424 -20.18 -4.16 17.03
C GLN A 424 -19.82 -3.95 18.50
N LEU A 425 -19.05 -2.89 18.82
CA LEU A 425 -18.70 -2.55 20.20
C LEU A 425 -19.57 -1.42 20.76
N GLY A 426 -20.45 -0.83 19.93
CA GLY A 426 -21.23 0.35 20.32
C GLY A 426 -20.36 1.55 20.71
N ASN A 427 -19.10 1.61 20.24
CA ASN A 427 -18.14 2.63 20.64
C ASN A 427 -17.98 3.70 19.54
N PRO A 428 -18.61 4.89 19.68
CA PRO A 428 -18.53 5.95 18.68
C PRO A 428 -17.13 6.56 18.54
N LEU A 429 -16.20 6.30 19.47
CA LEU A 429 -14.83 6.83 19.39
C LEU A 429 -14.08 6.34 18.15
N PHE A 430 -14.49 5.21 17.55
CA PHE A 430 -13.92 4.73 16.29
C PHE A 430 -14.21 5.64 15.10
N ASP A 431 -15.22 6.52 15.15
CA ASP A 431 -15.46 7.53 14.11
C ASP A 431 -14.40 8.62 14.09
N VAL A 432 -13.68 8.81 15.20
CA VAL A 432 -12.60 9.80 15.32
C VAL A 432 -11.25 9.15 15.59
N TYR A 433 -11.14 7.82 15.53
CA TYR A 433 -9.89 7.10 15.78
C TYR A 433 -8.87 7.33 14.65
N THR A 434 -7.74 7.91 15.03
CA THR A 434 -6.74 8.48 14.10
C THR A 434 -5.70 7.49 13.63
N HIS A 435 -5.49 6.44 14.42
CA HIS A 435 -4.45 5.45 14.18
C HIS A 435 -4.87 4.40 13.15
N ASN A 436 -3.99 3.47 12.80
CA ASN A 436 -4.31 2.44 11.81
C ASN A 436 -5.52 1.60 12.24
N SER A 437 -6.56 1.61 11.40
CA SER A 437 -7.75 0.79 11.55
C SER A 437 -8.21 0.31 10.18
N ALA A 438 -7.28 -0.37 9.51
CA ALA A 438 -7.45 -0.97 8.21
C ALA A 438 -6.88 -2.39 8.17
N THR A 439 -7.43 -3.22 7.30
CA THR A 439 -6.97 -4.58 7.01
C THR A 439 -7.03 -4.86 5.51
N LEU A 440 -6.46 -5.98 5.07
CA LEU A 440 -6.52 -6.44 3.69
C LEU A 440 -7.55 -7.55 3.56
N ALA A 441 -8.42 -7.46 2.56
CA ALA A 441 -9.36 -8.51 2.20
C ALA A 441 -9.08 -8.97 0.77
N GLY A 442 -8.78 -10.25 0.61
CA GLY A 442 -8.51 -10.83 -0.70
C GLY A 442 -9.79 -11.25 -1.41
N LEU A 443 -9.90 -10.94 -2.70
CA LEU A 443 -10.82 -11.64 -3.59
C LEU A 443 -10.43 -13.13 -3.65
N PRO A 444 -11.36 -14.02 -4.04
CA PRO A 444 -11.00 -15.38 -4.43
C PRO A 444 -9.85 -15.40 -5.44
N LEU A 445 -9.05 -16.47 -5.41
CA LEU A 445 -7.96 -16.66 -6.36
C LEU A 445 -8.50 -16.96 -7.75
N LEU A 446 -8.51 -15.96 -8.61
CA LEU A 446 -8.94 -16.09 -10.01
C LEU A 446 -7.73 -16.35 -10.92
N THR A 447 -7.94 -17.06 -12.01
CA THR A 447 -7.01 -17.09 -13.14
C THR A 447 -7.16 -15.83 -13.98
N LYS A 448 -6.19 -15.56 -14.84
CA LYS A 448 -6.30 -14.42 -15.76
C LYS A 448 -7.45 -14.62 -16.76
N THR A 449 -7.66 -15.85 -17.22
CA THR A 449 -8.79 -16.20 -18.09
C THR A 449 -10.14 -15.94 -17.43
N GLU A 450 -10.30 -16.32 -16.16
CA GLU A 450 -11.53 -16.05 -15.39
C GLU A 450 -11.77 -14.54 -15.25
N ILE A 451 -10.74 -13.74 -14.96
CA ILE A 451 -10.88 -12.27 -14.89
C ILE A 451 -11.31 -11.70 -16.24
N CYS A 452 -10.76 -12.21 -17.35
CA CYS A 452 -11.12 -11.75 -18.69
C CYS A 452 -12.56 -12.11 -19.07
N SER A 453 -13.05 -13.28 -18.65
CA SER A 453 -14.37 -13.79 -19.03
C SER A 453 -15.52 -13.21 -18.19
N MET A 454 -15.27 -12.86 -16.93
CA MET A 454 -16.26 -12.18 -16.06
C MET A 454 -16.60 -10.79 -16.60
N SER A 455 -17.81 -10.27 -16.39
CA SER A 455 -18.11 -8.86 -16.71
C SER A 455 -17.46 -7.90 -15.68
N ILE A 456 -17.43 -6.58 -15.97
CA ILE A 456 -17.01 -5.59 -14.95
C ILE A 456 -17.96 -5.65 -13.75
N ALA A 457 -19.26 -5.84 -13.99
CA ALA A 457 -20.27 -5.98 -12.95
C ALA A 457 -20.03 -7.19 -12.05
N ASP A 458 -19.63 -8.34 -12.61
CA ASP A 458 -19.31 -9.53 -11.82
C ASP A 458 -18.10 -9.33 -10.91
N VAL A 459 -17.02 -8.73 -11.43
CA VAL A 459 -15.81 -8.46 -10.62
C VAL A 459 -16.10 -7.38 -9.56
N ALA A 460 -16.88 -6.37 -9.88
CA ALA A 460 -17.29 -5.33 -8.93
C ALA A 460 -18.18 -5.91 -7.82
N TYR A 461 -19.13 -6.78 -8.18
CA TYR A 461 -19.96 -7.49 -7.21
C TYR A 461 -19.12 -8.41 -6.31
N LEU A 462 -18.13 -9.13 -6.88
CA LEU A 462 -17.21 -9.94 -6.11
C LEU A 462 -16.42 -9.11 -5.08
N SER A 463 -15.96 -7.93 -5.48
CA SER A 463 -15.34 -6.94 -4.58
C SER A 463 -16.24 -6.58 -3.40
N ARG A 464 -17.51 -6.25 -3.70
CA ARG A 464 -18.51 -5.92 -2.68
C ARG A 464 -18.73 -7.08 -1.71
N LEU A 465 -18.83 -8.30 -2.21
CA LEU A 465 -18.99 -9.49 -1.37
C LEU A 465 -17.79 -9.70 -0.43
N THR A 466 -16.57 -9.54 -0.94
CA THR A 466 -15.34 -9.60 -0.13
C THR A 466 -15.30 -8.51 0.95
N ILE A 467 -15.72 -7.29 0.64
CA ILE A 467 -15.79 -6.22 1.64
C ILE A 467 -16.81 -6.55 2.72
N ASP A 468 -17.99 -7.01 2.30
CA ASP A 468 -19.08 -7.35 3.19
C ASP A 468 -18.75 -8.56 4.07
N SER A 469 -17.99 -9.55 3.59
CA SER A 469 -17.57 -10.69 4.42
C SER A 469 -16.61 -10.28 5.54
N VAL A 470 -15.83 -9.21 5.36
CA VAL A 470 -15.00 -8.65 6.43
C VAL A 470 -15.79 -7.72 7.35
N ARG A 471 -16.76 -6.98 6.81
CA ARG A 471 -17.48 -5.95 7.59
C ARG A 471 -18.70 -6.45 8.35
N LYS A 472 -19.45 -7.39 7.79
CA LYS A 472 -20.68 -7.90 8.38
C LYS A 472 -20.43 -9.10 9.29
N ASP A 473 -19.32 -9.80 9.09
CA ASP A 473 -18.92 -10.91 9.92
C ASP A 473 -17.76 -10.52 10.84
N THR A 474 -18.00 -10.60 12.14
CA THR A 474 -16.98 -10.31 13.14
C THR A 474 -15.89 -11.36 13.20
N ILE A 475 -16.07 -12.56 12.63
CA ILE A 475 -15.09 -13.65 12.66
C ILE A 475 -13.75 -13.21 12.07
N PHE A 476 -13.76 -12.48 10.93
CA PHE A 476 -12.52 -12.01 10.32
C PHE A 476 -11.78 -11.07 11.27
N VAL A 477 -12.49 -10.06 11.79
CA VAL A 477 -11.95 -9.04 12.69
C VAL A 477 -11.46 -9.68 14.00
N ARG A 478 -12.24 -10.58 14.61
CA ARG A 478 -11.85 -11.37 15.80
C ARG A 478 -10.61 -12.20 15.57
N SER A 479 -10.48 -12.82 14.40
CA SER A 479 -9.33 -13.69 14.07
C SER A 479 -8.07 -12.89 13.74
N LEU A 480 -8.24 -11.67 13.19
CA LEU A 480 -7.15 -10.79 12.83
C LEU A 480 -6.27 -10.47 14.05
N PHE A 481 -6.87 -10.17 15.20
CA PHE A 481 -6.11 -9.62 16.33
C PHE A 481 -5.17 -10.59 17.04
N PRO A 482 -5.61 -11.79 17.45
CA PRO A 482 -4.70 -12.79 18.02
C PRO A 482 -3.56 -13.10 17.05
N TRP A 483 -3.86 -13.14 15.75
CA TRP A 483 -2.86 -13.35 14.72
C TRP A 483 -1.87 -12.18 14.60
N THR A 484 -2.33 -10.93 14.59
CA THR A 484 -1.43 -9.76 14.56
C THR A 484 -0.57 -9.68 15.82
N ASN A 485 -1.14 -9.98 16.98
CA ASN A 485 -0.40 -10.01 18.25
C ASN A 485 0.68 -11.08 18.24
N SER A 486 0.34 -12.31 17.83
CA SER A 486 1.31 -13.40 17.68
C SER A 486 2.40 -13.02 16.67
N ALA A 487 2.03 -12.46 15.52
CA ALA A 487 2.99 -12.02 14.51
C ALA A 487 3.94 -10.94 15.03
N ASN A 488 3.44 -9.97 15.80
CA ASN A 488 4.26 -8.92 16.39
C ASN A 488 5.18 -9.46 17.49
N GLN A 489 4.68 -10.37 18.33
CA GLN A 489 5.50 -11.06 19.35
C GLN A 489 6.61 -11.89 18.71
N ASP A 490 6.36 -12.56 17.59
CA ASP A 490 7.41 -13.27 16.87
C ASP A 490 8.55 -12.33 16.47
N VAL A 491 8.23 -11.12 15.98
CA VAL A 491 9.23 -10.09 15.64
C VAL A 491 10.00 -9.63 16.87
N VAL A 492 9.31 -9.30 17.97
CA VAL A 492 9.95 -8.88 19.24
C VAL A 492 10.88 -9.97 19.79
N ASN A 493 10.48 -11.23 19.68
CA ASN A 493 11.25 -12.39 20.15
C ASN A 493 12.37 -12.81 19.18
N GLY A 494 12.55 -12.12 18.05
CA GLY A 494 13.49 -12.52 17.00
C GLY A 494 13.15 -13.85 16.31
N LYS A 495 11.94 -14.38 16.52
CA LYS A 495 11.43 -15.64 15.95
C LYS A 495 10.71 -15.43 14.61
N GLY A 496 10.33 -14.20 14.31
CA GLY A 496 9.61 -13.82 13.10
C GLY A 496 10.29 -12.69 12.36
N GLY A 497 10.27 -12.77 11.03
CA GLY A 497 10.58 -11.64 10.16
C GLY A 497 9.36 -10.77 9.90
N LEU A 498 9.61 -9.57 9.34
CA LEU A 498 8.59 -8.68 8.78
C LEU A 498 7.60 -9.50 7.94
N ARG A 499 6.28 -9.37 8.12
CA ARG A 499 5.35 -10.06 7.23
C ARG A 499 5.12 -9.23 5.97
N GLY A 500 5.29 -9.85 4.82
CA GLY A 500 5.09 -9.24 3.52
C GLY A 500 4.31 -10.16 2.61
N VAL A 501 3.87 -9.61 1.48
CA VAL A 501 3.13 -10.36 0.48
C VAL A 501 4.07 -11.40 -0.17
N ALA A 502 3.70 -12.67 -0.08
CA ALA A 502 4.39 -13.75 -0.75
C ALA A 502 4.33 -13.54 -2.27
N ARG A 503 5.49 -13.43 -2.92
CA ARG A 503 5.57 -13.46 -4.39
C ARG A 503 5.73 -14.91 -4.84
N ARG A 504 4.74 -15.44 -5.56
CA ARG A 504 4.77 -16.79 -6.14
C ARG A 504 4.92 -16.67 -7.66
N SER A 505 5.71 -17.55 -8.27
CA SER A 505 6.08 -17.45 -9.69
C SER A 505 4.88 -17.48 -10.66
N ASN A 506 3.82 -18.20 -10.31
CA ASN A 506 2.58 -18.32 -11.08
C ASN A 506 1.43 -17.46 -10.51
N GLN A 507 1.75 -16.39 -9.78
CA GLN A 507 0.74 -15.55 -9.16
C GLN A 507 1.07 -14.06 -9.32
N SER A 508 0.12 -13.30 -9.86
CA SER A 508 0.18 -11.83 -9.82
C SER A 508 -0.51 -11.34 -8.57
N PHE A 509 0.17 -10.49 -7.80
CA PHE A 509 -0.43 -9.79 -6.68
C PHE A 509 -0.90 -8.41 -7.11
N TRP A 510 -2.08 -8.01 -6.63
CA TRP A 510 -2.67 -6.69 -6.76
C TRP A 510 -3.11 -6.21 -5.39
N SER A 511 -2.86 -4.94 -5.10
CA SER A 511 -3.38 -4.28 -3.91
C SER A 511 -4.12 -3.01 -4.32
N PHE A 512 -5.31 -2.82 -3.78
CA PHE A 512 -6.20 -1.73 -4.10
C PHE A 512 -6.53 -0.97 -2.82
N THR A 513 -6.29 0.34 -2.82
CA THR A 513 -6.57 1.21 -1.68
C THR A 513 -7.39 2.39 -2.15
N SER A 514 -8.52 2.66 -1.47
CA SER A 514 -9.29 3.87 -1.71
C SER A 514 -8.98 4.90 -0.63
N HIS A 515 -8.69 6.13 -1.05
CA HIS A 515 -8.47 7.28 -0.19
C HIS A 515 -9.69 8.20 -0.12
N SER A 516 -10.80 7.81 -0.74
CA SER A 516 -12.04 8.60 -0.74
C SER A 516 -12.53 8.99 0.67
N ILE A 517 -12.28 8.15 1.69
CA ILE A 517 -12.65 8.44 3.08
C ILE A 517 -11.84 9.60 3.70
N ALA A 518 -10.68 9.93 3.13
CA ALA A 518 -9.79 10.95 3.64
C ALA A 518 -10.12 12.36 3.12
N ASP A 519 -10.96 12.46 2.09
CA ASP A 519 -11.36 13.73 1.45
C ASP A 519 -10.17 14.62 1.09
N LEU A 520 -9.17 14.03 0.40
CA LEU A 520 -7.89 14.70 0.12
C LEU A 520 -8.04 15.95 -0.76
N GLU A 521 -9.06 16.01 -1.62
CA GLU A 521 -9.35 17.19 -2.46
C GLU A 521 -10.05 18.32 -1.69
N GLY A 522 -10.55 18.06 -0.47
CA GLY A 522 -11.34 19.02 0.30
C GLY A 522 -10.53 20.17 0.93
N ILE A 523 -9.20 20.11 0.89
CA ILE A 523 -8.34 21.19 1.38
C ILE A 523 -8.31 22.37 0.40
N ASN A 524 -8.58 23.56 0.90
CA ASN A 524 -8.41 24.80 0.14
C ASN A 524 -7.09 25.48 0.51
N PHE A 525 -6.12 25.42 -0.39
CA PHE A 525 -4.82 26.09 -0.26
C PHE A 525 -4.85 27.58 -0.64
N GLY A 526 -6.00 28.11 -1.08
CA GLY A 526 -6.09 29.42 -1.74
C GLY A 526 -5.63 29.39 -3.21
N SER A 527 -5.36 28.21 -3.75
CA SER A 527 -5.07 27.97 -5.17
C SER A 527 -5.69 26.64 -5.61
N ASP A 528 -5.98 26.52 -6.90
CA ASP A 528 -6.56 25.32 -7.48
C ASP A 528 -5.56 24.16 -7.44
N ILE A 529 -6.04 23.02 -6.94
CA ILE A 529 -5.30 21.76 -7.01
C ILE A 529 -5.42 21.23 -8.44
N ALA A 530 -4.30 21.18 -9.16
CA ALA A 530 -4.24 20.68 -10.52
C ALA A 530 -4.19 19.15 -10.57
N ALA A 531 -3.48 18.53 -9.62
CA ALA A 531 -3.38 17.08 -9.45
C ALA A 531 -2.90 16.71 -8.04
N LEU A 532 -3.08 15.44 -7.65
CA LEU A 532 -2.53 14.87 -6.42
C LEU A 532 -2.05 13.44 -6.62
N TRP A 533 -1.09 13.00 -5.80
CA TRP A 533 -0.49 11.66 -5.86
C TRP A 533 -0.15 11.14 -4.47
N PHE A 534 0.01 9.81 -4.39
CA PHE A 534 0.39 9.10 -3.17
C PHE A 534 1.67 8.30 -3.34
N TRP A 535 2.62 8.54 -2.43
CA TRP A 535 3.84 7.75 -2.33
C TRP A 535 3.80 6.90 -1.06
N PRO A 536 3.45 5.60 -1.16
CA PRO A 536 3.42 4.72 0.01
C PRO A 536 4.82 4.49 0.58
N LEU A 537 5.84 4.53 -0.29
CA LEU A 537 7.25 4.31 0.04
C LEU A 537 8.13 5.38 -0.61
N PRO A 538 9.17 5.90 0.07
CA PRO A 538 10.09 6.88 -0.50
C PRO A 538 10.92 6.27 -1.64
N ASN A 539 11.18 4.96 -1.59
CA ASN A 539 11.86 4.24 -2.68
C ASN A 539 10.85 3.40 -3.45
N SER A 540 10.42 3.91 -4.61
CA SER A 540 9.53 3.19 -5.55
C SER A 540 10.05 1.83 -6.00
N PHE A 541 11.35 1.55 -5.82
CA PHE A 541 11.95 0.27 -6.22
C PHE A 541 11.38 -0.95 -5.49
N LEU A 542 10.95 -0.77 -4.23
CA LEU A 542 10.37 -1.84 -3.43
C LEU A 542 8.84 -1.80 -3.41
N ALA A 543 8.22 -0.90 -4.17
CA ALA A 543 6.78 -0.88 -4.26
C ALA A 543 6.30 -2.24 -4.82
N PRO A 544 5.25 -2.84 -4.23
CA PRO A 544 4.66 -4.03 -4.79
C PRO A 544 4.19 -3.74 -6.22
N ASP A 545 4.50 -4.64 -7.15
CA ASP A 545 3.95 -4.53 -8.50
C ASP A 545 2.41 -4.60 -8.40
N ASN A 546 1.74 -3.76 -9.18
CA ASN A 546 0.28 -3.62 -9.25
C ASN A 546 -0.40 -3.13 -7.96
N GLY A 547 0.23 -2.18 -7.24
CA GLY A 547 -0.48 -1.35 -6.28
C GLY A 547 -1.36 -0.33 -7.00
N VAL A 548 -2.62 -0.15 -6.61
CA VAL A 548 -3.54 0.82 -7.20
C VAL A 548 -4.20 1.64 -6.11
N VAL A 549 -4.18 2.96 -6.29
CA VAL A 549 -4.80 3.92 -5.37
C VAL A 549 -5.88 4.70 -6.08
N PHE A 550 -7.05 4.79 -5.44
CA PHE A 550 -8.19 5.58 -5.89
C PHE A 550 -8.35 6.82 -5.04
N ASN A 551 -8.25 8.00 -5.67
CA ASN A 551 -8.55 9.28 -5.03
C ASN A 551 -9.69 9.95 -5.77
N LYS A 552 -10.67 10.47 -5.05
CA LYS A 552 -11.67 11.36 -5.64
C LYS A 552 -11.00 12.68 -6.01
N PHE A 553 -11.29 13.20 -7.20
CA PHE A 553 -10.66 14.42 -7.70
C PHE A 553 -11.56 15.13 -8.71
N LYS A 554 -11.91 16.39 -8.45
CA LYS A 554 -12.72 17.26 -9.34
C LYS A 554 -14.02 16.60 -9.83
N GLY A 555 -14.69 15.87 -8.93
CA GLY A 555 -15.90 15.09 -9.25
C GLY A 555 -15.64 13.76 -9.97
N GLY A 556 -14.46 13.58 -10.57
CA GLY A 556 -13.98 12.34 -11.15
C GLY A 556 -13.07 11.59 -10.16
N TYR A 557 -12.19 10.75 -10.70
CA TYR A 557 -11.23 9.97 -9.91
C TYR A 557 -9.83 9.96 -10.53
N LEU A 558 -8.82 10.03 -9.67
CA LEU A 558 -7.45 9.68 -9.97
C LEU A 558 -7.20 8.23 -9.58
N VAL A 559 -6.85 7.41 -10.57
CA VAL A 559 -6.44 6.01 -10.43
C VAL A 559 -4.93 5.93 -10.63
N GLU A 560 -4.18 5.90 -9.54
CA GLU A 560 -2.71 5.79 -9.57
C GLU A 560 -2.32 4.32 -9.50
N ALA A 561 -1.63 3.79 -10.52
CA ALA A 561 -1.07 2.44 -10.47
C ALA A 561 0.43 2.50 -10.15
N VAL A 562 0.78 2.20 -8.90
CA VAL A 562 2.13 2.14 -8.38
C VAL A 562 2.79 0.86 -8.89
N GLY A 563 3.52 1.00 -10.00
CA GLY A 563 4.30 -0.07 -10.60
C GLY A 563 3.46 -1.06 -11.39
N MET A 564 3.10 -0.71 -12.62
CA MET A 564 2.46 -1.62 -13.57
C MET A 564 3.30 -1.76 -14.84
N ARG A 565 3.29 -2.95 -15.45
CA ARG A 565 4.02 -3.24 -16.69
C ARG A 565 3.58 -2.35 -17.83
N LYS A 566 4.52 -1.90 -18.67
CA LYS A 566 4.24 -1.09 -19.86
C LYS A 566 3.21 -1.72 -20.81
N SER A 567 3.22 -3.05 -20.93
CA SER A 567 2.24 -3.78 -21.75
C SER A 567 0.80 -3.55 -21.27
N ARG A 568 0.58 -3.49 -19.96
CA ARG A 568 -0.74 -3.25 -19.35
C ARG A 568 -1.13 -1.78 -19.44
N TRP A 569 -0.18 -0.86 -19.23
CA TRP A 569 -0.43 0.57 -19.46
C TRP A 569 -0.88 0.87 -20.89
N SER A 570 -0.33 0.18 -21.89
CA SER A 570 -0.78 0.34 -23.28
C SER A 570 -2.26 0.01 -23.49
N LYS A 571 -2.84 -0.86 -22.65
CA LYS A 571 -4.27 -1.20 -22.66
C LYS A 571 -5.10 -0.13 -21.97
N VAL A 572 -4.62 0.34 -20.82
CA VAL A 572 -5.26 1.43 -20.09
C VAL A 572 -5.32 2.71 -20.94
N VAL A 573 -4.23 3.07 -21.62
CA VAL A 573 -4.21 4.24 -22.52
C VAL A 573 -5.24 4.12 -23.64
N LYS A 574 -5.28 2.99 -24.33
CA LYS A 574 -6.27 2.73 -25.39
C LYS A 574 -7.71 2.78 -24.88
N GLU A 575 -7.94 2.28 -23.68
CA GLU A 575 -9.26 2.32 -23.07
C GLU A 575 -9.67 3.76 -22.71
N VAL A 576 -8.75 4.57 -22.18
CA VAL A 576 -9.01 5.99 -21.89
C VAL A 576 -9.28 6.77 -23.18
N GLU A 577 -8.54 6.50 -24.26
CA GLU A 577 -8.81 7.05 -25.60
C GLU A 577 -10.21 6.66 -26.10
N ARG A 578 -10.62 5.40 -25.88
CA ARG A 578 -11.97 4.92 -26.21
C ARG A 578 -13.06 5.59 -25.37
N MET A 579 -12.81 5.83 -24.09
CA MET A 579 -13.76 6.52 -23.20
C MET A 579 -14.03 7.95 -23.67
N ASN A 580 -12.99 8.65 -24.13
CA ASN A 580 -13.12 10.03 -24.63
C ASN A 580 -13.83 10.13 -25.99
N SER A 581 -14.03 9.03 -26.72
CA SER A 581 -14.71 9.04 -28.03
C SER A 581 -16.23 8.80 -27.95
N ILE A 582 -16.76 8.52 -26.74
CA ILE A 582 -18.18 8.26 -26.44
C ILE A 582 -18.79 9.53 -25.83
#